data_AF-A0A850LZ99-F1
#
_entry.id   AF-A0A850LZ99-F1
#
_cell.length_a   1.000
_cell.length_b   1.000
_cell.length_c   1.000
_cell.angle_alpha   90.00
_cell.angle_beta   90.00
_cell.angle_gamma   90.00
#
_symmetry.space_group_name_H-M   'P 1'
#
loop_
_entity.id
_entity.type
_entity.pdbx_description
1 polymer ?
#
loop_
_entity_poly.entity_id
_entity_poly.type
_entity_poly.pdbx_seq_one_letter_code
_entity_poly.pdbx_strand_id
1 'polypeptide(L)'
;LNCGLSKGSIFIEGTEKSGSKWQIKFAIEQKKLMFGLIPKDKNRKNSFVPLHIINKLNGYPISTADEVIIKYKKNKNKMSIEKVKKTNNTSILSYFD
;
A
#
# COMPACT_ATOMS: atom_id res chain seq x y z
N LEU A 1 -15.70 2.10 5.60
CA LEU A 1 -14.49 2.42 6.40
C LEU A 1 -13.49 3.20 5.55
N ASN A 2 -13.03 4.36 6.04
CA ASN A 2 -12.05 5.39 5.59
C ASN A 2 -11.28 5.28 4.24
N CYS A 3 -11.02 4.10 3.68
CA CYS A 3 -10.21 3.94 2.47
C CYS A 3 -10.84 4.61 1.22
N GLY A 4 -12.17 4.65 1.13
CA GLY A 4 -12.93 5.29 0.05
C GLY A 4 -12.62 6.77 -0.13
N LEU A 5 -12.53 7.51 0.97
CA LEU A 5 -12.30 8.96 0.98
C LEU A 5 -10.83 9.33 0.76
N SER A 6 -9.92 8.41 1.09
CA SER A 6 -8.47 8.66 1.02
C SER A 6 -7.94 8.58 -0.42
N LYS A 7 -6.83 9.28 -0.67
CA LYS A 7 -6.04 9.14 -1.91
C LYS A 7 -5.06 7.96 -1.86
N GLY A 8 -4.88 7.36 -0.70
CA GLY A 8 -3.99 6.25 -0.42
C GLY A 8 -3.98 5.91 1.08
N SER A 9 -3.40 4.76 1.42
CA SER A 9 -3.32 4.25 2.79
C SER A 9 -1.87 4.17 3.25
N ILE A 10 -1.59 4.64 4.47
CA ILE A 10 -0.27 4.56 5.10
C ILE A 10 -0.36 3.58 6.26
N PHE A 11 0.54 2.60 6.28
CA PHE A 11 0.64 1.56 7.31
C PHE A 11 1.93 1.77 8.10
N ILE A 12 1.78 2.27 9.33
CA ILE A 12 2.88 2.65 10.22
C ILE A 12 3.32 1.47 11.08
N GLU A 13 2.34 0.74 11.60
CA GLU A 13 2.52 -0.46 12.42
C GLU A 13 1.32 -1.40 12.27
N GLY A 14 1.50 -2.66 12.63
CA GLY A 14 0.44 -3.65 12.71
C GLY A 14 0.98 -5.07 12.77
N THR A 15 0.30 -5.91 13.54
CA THR A 15 0.57 -7.34 13.61
C THR A 15 -0.19 -8.10 12.53
N GLU A 16 0.19 -9.37 12.31
CA GLU A 16 -0.50 -10.28 11.39
C GLU A 16 -2.00 -10.43 11.67
N LYS A 17 -2.39 -10.41 12.96
CA LYS A 17 -3.78 -10.56 13.40
C LYS A 17 -4.54 -9.23 13.50
N SER A 18 -3.98 -8.14 13.00
CA SER A 18 -4.58 -6.81 13.13
C SER A 18 -5.78 -6.63 12.19
N GLY A 19 -6.73 -5.78 12.61
CA GLY A 19 -7.86 -5.35 11.76
C GLY A 19 -7.42 -4.61 10.49
N SER A 20 -6.14 -4.22 10.40
CA SER A 20 -5.53 -3.61 9.21
C SER A 20 -5.66 -4.49 7.96
N LYS A 21 -5.85 -5.81 8.10
CA LYS A 21 -6.16 -6.72 6.97
C LYS A 21 -7.34 -6.23 6.12
N TRP A 22 -8.40 -5.73 6.76
CA TRP A 22 -9.56 -5.19 6.04
C TRP A 22 -9.23 -3.89 5.30
N GLN A 23 -8.43 -3.01 5.90
CA GLN A 23 -7.98 -1.79 5.25
C GLN A 23 -7.10 -2.09 4.03
N ILE A 24 -6.25 -3.10 4.12
CA ILE A 24 -5.42 -3.60 3.00
C ILE A 24 -6.32 -4.13 1.89
N LYS A 25 -7.28 -5.00 2.21
CA LYS A 25 -8.24 -5.56 1.26
C LYS A 25 -8.95 -4.44 0.48
N PHE A 26 -9.53 -3.47 1.20
CA PHE A 26 -10.25 -2.36 0.56
C PHE A 26 -9.32 -1.44 -0.25
N ALA A 27 -8.08 -1.23 0.19
CA ALA A 27 -7.10 -0.45 -0.57
C ALA A 27 -6.76 -1.11 -1.90
N ILE A 28 -6.60 -2.44 -1.92
CA ILE A 28 -6.35 -3.22 -3.13
C ILE A 28 -7.57 -3.17 -4.07
N GLU A 29 -8.77 -3.48 -3.56
CA GLU A 29 -10.02 -3.47 -4.34
C GLU A 29 -10.26 -2.13 -5.02
N GLN A 30 -9.95 -1.03 -4.33
CA GLN A 30 -10.12 0.33 -4.83
C GLN A 30 -8.90 0.86 -5.58
N LYS A 31 -7.89 0.02 -5.84
CA LYS A 31 -6.64 0.39 -6.53
C LYS A 31 -5.97 1.63 -5.94
N LYS A 32 -5.97 1.73 -4.60
CA LYS A 32 -5.36 2.83 -3.85
C LYS A 32 -3.88 2.56 -3.65
N LEU A 33 -3.09 3.63 -3.60
CA LEU A 33 -1.69 3.53 -3.26
C LEU A 33 -1.53 3.14 -1.79
N MET A 34 -0.68 2.15 -1.54
CA MET A 34 -0.34 1.69 -0.20
C MET A 34 1.10 2.05 0.11
N PHE A 35 1.33 2.60 1.30
CA PHE A 35 2.64 2.97 1.79
C PHE A 35 2.92 2.19 3.09
N GLY A 36 4.09 1.59 3.21
CA GLY A 36 4.55 0.96 4.44
C GLY A 36 5.70 1.76 5.04
N LEU A 37 5.61 2.14 6.31
CA LEU A 37 6.75 2.74 7.02
C LEU A 37 7.84 1.68 7.22
N ILE A 38 9.09 2.01 6.87
CA ILE A 38 10.24 1.15 7.13
C ILE A 38 10.42 1.06 8.66
N PRO A 39 10.20 -0.11 9.28
CA PRO A 39 10.32 -0.22 10.73
C PRO A 39 11.78 -0.10 11.15
N LYS A 40 12.04 0.58 12.27
CA LYS A 40 13.38 0.63 12.87
C LYS A 40 13.86 -0.76 13.32
N ASP A 41 12.93 -1.58 13.81
CA ASP A 41 13.18 -2.95 14.26
C ASP A 41 12.25 -3.91 13.50
N LYS A 42 12.82 -4.75 12.63
CA LYS A 42 12.06 -5.67 11.77
C LYS A 42 11.57 -6.92 12.50
N ASN A 43 12.07 -7.18 13.71
CA ASN A 43 11.76 -8.40 14.46
C ASN A 43 10.56 -8.22 15.40
N ARG A 44 10.04 -6.99 15.56
CA ARG A 44 8.82 -6.75 16.33
C ARG A 44 7.59 -7.26 15.61
N LYS A 45 6.64 -7.79 16.38
CA LYS A 45 5.33 -8.22 15.86
C LYS A 45 4.61 -7.10 15.09
N ASN A 46 4.72 -5.85 15.56
CA ASN A 46 4.09 -4.69 14.94
C ASN A 46 4.73 -4.28 13.60
N SER A 47 5.88 -4.85 13.24
CA SER A 47 6.54 -4.60 11.97
C SER A 47 5.94 -5.44 10.84
N PHE A 48 5.09 -6.41 11.15
CA PHE A 48 4.53 -7.35 10.17
C PHE A 48 3.78 -6.64 9.05
N VAL A 49 2.78 -5.81 9.38
CA VAL A 49 1.92 -5.17 8.36
C VAL A 49 2.73 -4.25 7.42
N PRO A 50 3.54 -3.29 7.92
CA PRO A 50 4.35 -2.46 7.04
C PRO A 50 5.30 -3.28 6.15
N LEU A 51 5.97 -4.31 6.70
CA LEU A 51 6.83 -5.18 5.91
C LEU A 51 6.05 -5.99 4.88
N HIS A 52 4.85 -6.44 5.20
CA HIS A 52 3.99 -7.16 4.28
C HIS A 52 3.57 -6.29 3.10
N ILE A 53 3.19 -5.03 3.36
CA ILE A 53 2.89 -4.03 2.31
C ILE A 53 4.09 -3.86 1.37
N ILE A 54 5.28 -3.65 1.92
CA ILE A 54 6.51 -3.37 1.16
C ILE A 54 6.96 -4.60 0.35
N ASN A 55 7.01 -5.77 0.99
CA ASN A 55 7.69 -6.95 0.44
C ASN A 55 6.76 -7.87 -0.38
N LYS A 56 5.45 -7.83 -0.13
CA LYS A 56 4.50 -8.78 -0.72
C LYS A 56 3.43 -8.12 -1.58
N LEU A 57 2.97 -6.92 -1.20
CA LEU A 57 1.85 -6.25 -1.87
C LEU A 57 2.28 -5.10 -2.78
N ASN A 58 3.57 -5.04 -3.12
CA ASN A 58 4.16 -4.03 -4.02
C ASN A 58 3.86 -2.58 -3.57
N GLY A 59 3.69 -2.39 -2.26
CA GLY A 59 3.49 -1.08 -1.65
C GLY A 59 4.78 -0.29 -1.59
N TYR A 60 4.65 1.02 -1.43
CA TYR A 60 5.79 1.92 -1.41
C TYR A 60 6.41 1.98 -0.02
N PRO A 61 7.71 1.66 0.14
CA PRO A 61 8.39 1.86 1.42
C PRO A 61 8.56 3.36 1.69
N ILE A 62 8.34 3.84 2.91
CA ILE A 62 8.60 5.24 3.28
C ILE A 62 9.39 5.31 4.57
N SER A 63 10.22 6.34 4.73
CA SER A 63 10.83 6.68 6.03
C SER A 63 10.31 8.00 6.60
N THR A 64 9.75 8.85 5.74
CA THR A 64 9.28 10.20 6.06
C THR A 64 7.92 10.49 5.42
N ALA A 65 7.22 11.50 5.93
CA ALA A 65 5.96 11.95 5.34
C ALA A 65 6.15 12.56 3.93
N ASP A 66 7.26 13.24 3.69
CA ASP A 66 7.56 13.87 2.39
C ASP A 66 7.67 12.86 1.25
N GLU A 67 8.21 11.67 1.55
CA GLU A 67 8.27 10.58 0.58
C GLU A 67 6.89 10.14 0.09
N VAL A 68 5.85 10.23 0.93
CA VAL A 68 4.46 9.93 0.51
C VAL A 68 4.05 10.90 -0.59
N ILE A 69 4.32 12.19 -0.42
CA ILE A 69 3.94 13.24 -1.37
C ILE A 69 4.70 13.04 -2.69
N ILE A 70 6.01 12.80 -2.62
CA ILE A 70 6.86 12.58 -3.80
C ILE A 70 6.39 11.36 -4.59
N LYS A 71 6.15 10.24 -3.90
CA LYS A 71 5.72 8.98 -4.53
C LYS A 71 4.31 9.08 -5.08
N TYR A 72 3.40 9.76 -4.37
CA TYR A 72 2.06 10.03 -4.85
C TYR A 72 2.07 10.84 -6.14
N LYS A 73 2.84 11.95 -6.19
CA LYS A 73 2.96 12.77 -7.41
C LYS A 73 3.55 11.98 -8.58
N LYS A 74 4.61 11.20 -8.36
CA LYS A 74 5.22 10.33 -9.39
C LYS A 74 4.22 9.30 -9.92
N ASN A 75 3.47 8.64 -9.05
CA ASN A 75 2.49 7.64 -9.48
C ASN A 75 1.32 8.26 -10.22
N LYS A 76 0.80 9.41 -9.77
CA LYS A 76 -0.24 10.16 -10.51
C LYS A 76 0.22 10.52 -11.93
N ASN A 77 1.46 10.97 -12.09
CA ASN A 77 2.04 11.27 -13.39
C ASN A 77 2.20 10.00 -14.25
N LYS A 78 2.64 8.88 -13.65
CA LYS A 78 2.73 7.59 -14.34
C LYS A 78 1.34 7.10 -14.79
N MET A 79 0.32 7.17 -13.94
CA MET A 79 -1.06 6.84 -14.31
C MET A 79 -1.64 7.77 -15.38
N SER A 80 -1.32 9.07 -15.39
CA SER A 80 -1.74 9.94 -16.49
C SER A 80 -1.09 9.53 -17.81
N ILE A 81 0.18 9.11 -17.77
CA ILE A 81 0.91 8.63 -18.96
C ILE A 81 0.40 7.23 -19.39
N GLU A 82 0.09 6.33 -18.45
CA GLU A 82 -0.45 5.00 -18.73
C GLU A 82 -1.92 5.04 -19.17
N LYS A 83 -2.73 6.00 -18.68
CA LYS A 83 -4.08 6.26 -19.20
C LYS A 83 -4.06 6.67 -20.68
N VAL A 84 -2.97 7.29 -21.14
CA VAL A 84 -2.73 7.58 -22.56
C VAL A 84 -2.36 6.30 -23.35
N LYS A 85 -1.99 5.19 -22.69
CA LYS A 85 -1.52 3.95 -23.35
C LYS A 85 -2.45 2.73 -23.27
N LYS A 86 -3.36 2.65 -22.29
CA LYS A 86 -4.42 1.63 -22.06
C LYS A 86 -4.05 0.11 -22.14
N THR A 87 -4.78 -0.63 -21.30
CA THR A 87 -5.14 -2.08 -21.34
C THR A 87 -4.24 -3.16 -20.71
N ASN A 88 -4.90 -3.87 -19.77
CA ASN A 88 -4.87 -5.28 -19.34
C ASN A 88 -3.61 -5.88 -18.69
N ASN A 89 -3.68 -6.28 -17.41
CA ASN A 89 -3.71 -7.70 -17.02
C ASN A 89 -3.92 -7.93 -15.49
N THR A 90 -4.31 -9.16 -15.16
CA THR A 90 -4.96 -9.61 -13.90
C THR A 90 -4.15 -10.71 -13.21
N SER A 91 -3.85 -10.60 -11.90
CA SER A 91 -3.65 -11.73 -10.96
C SER A 91 -3.37 -11.24 -9.52
N ILE A 92 -4.35 -11.30 -8.60
CA ILE A 92 -4.20 -10.93 -7.16
C ILE A 92 -4.85 -11.93 -6.17
N LEU A 93 -5.51 -13.00 -6.63
CA LEU A 93 -6.42 -13.77 -5.77
C LEU A 93 -5.79 -14.69 -4.69
N SER A 94 -4.50 -15.01 -4.71
CA SER A 94 -3.94 -16.05 -3.83
C SER A 94 -3.64 -15.65 -2.38
N TYR A 95 -4.02 -14.44 -1.93
CA TYR A 95 -3.73 -13.94 -0.58
C TYR A 95 -4.92 -14.01 0.40
N PHE A 96 -6.13 -14.29 -0.11
CA PHE A 96 -7.36 -14.17 0.67
C PHE A 96 -7.96 -15.49 1.14
N ASP A 97 -7.36 -16.62 0.74
CA ASP A 97 -7.71 -17.97 1.19
C ASP A 97 -6.92 -18.36 2.45
#